data_AF-A0A3M1UEM2-F1
#
_entry.id   AF-A0A3M1UEM2-F1
#
_cell.length_a   1.000
_cell.length_b   1.000
_cell.length_c   1.000
_cell.angle_alpha   90.00
_cell.angle_beta   90.00
_cell.angle_gamma   90.00
#
_symmetry.space_group_name_H-M   'P 1'
#
loop_
_entity.id
_entity.type
_entity.pdbx_description
1 polymer ?
#
loop_
_entity_poly.entity_id
_entity_poly.type
_entity_poly.pdbx_seq_one_letter_code
_entity_poly.pdbx_strand_id
1 'polypeptide(L)'
;MASANTNDPKRMADMLRRALEKWNSMTKEQRLRTDNPRDWADQLQRPERLYPKDGLVLRVVVRDLPREETPEDWRGDAWNQDFAWFRRDEMLSLAPEKAEVGSTAALVAPAARRFARAHLIDTVRGQSPPYAENAVQRAVLLSEVVGVSDERIRLKITGEAFIEEEGTWAIRGFDDMNNPQRRKRGVDVKFLGYAEFDRSTRRFASFAVVALGTRWGATQYNARADDLGPAPIGFLLTLADPADRVAPANWWVYGWR
;
A
#
# COMPACT_ATOMS: atom_id res chain seq x y z
N MET A 1 -26.57 -7.08 -15.20
CA MET A 1 -25.69 -6.29 -14.32
C MET A 1 -25.99 -4.82 -14.53
N ALA A 2 -25.96 -4.04 -13.46
CA ALA A 2 -25.99 -2.58 -13.51
C ALA A 2 -24.71 -2.08 -12.83
N SER A 3 -24.09 -1.05 -13.37
CA SER A 3 -23.00 -0.34 -12.72
C SER A 3 -23.28 1.16 -12.78
N ALA A 4 -22.86 1.87 -11.73
CA ALA A 4 -22.89 3.32 -11.67
C ALA A 4 -21.64 3.77 -10.90
N ASN A 5 -20.91 4.73 -11.45
CA ASN A 5 -19.82 5.40 -10.76
C ASN A 5 -20.37 6.70 -10.16
N THR A 6 -20.96 6.62 -8.96
CA THR A 6 -21.60 7.75 -8.29
C THR A 6 -21.55 7.62 -6.77
N ASN A 7 -21.38 8.75 -6.09
CA ASN A 7 -21.54 8.87 -4.63
C ASN A 7 -22.95 9.36 -4.23
N ASP A 8 -23.86 9.58 -5.18
CA ASP A 8 -25.24 9.95 -4.90
C ASP A 8 -26.03 8.72 -4.40
N PRO A 9 -26.50 8.71 -3.15
CA PRO A 9 -27.18 7.55 -2.58
C PRO A 9 -28.51 7.23 -3.27
N LYS A 10 -29.21 8.23 -3.83
CA LYS A 10 -30.48 8.01 -4.55
C LYS A 10 -30.21 7.30 -5.88
N ARG A 11 -29.23 7.78 -6.64
CA ARG A 11 -28.83 7.14 -7.90
C ARG A 11 -28.34 5.71 -7.69
N MET A 12 -27.57 5.46 -6.63
CA MET A 12 -27.13 4.12 -6.26
C MET A 12 -28.32 3.22 -5.90
N ALA A 13 -29.23 3.69 -5.05
CA ALA A 13 -30.42 2.93 -4.66
C ALA A 13 -31.30 2.58 -5.86
N ASP A 14 -31.54 3.52 -6.77
CA ASP A 14 -32.35 3.28 -7.98
C ASP A 14 -31.69 2.28 -8.92
N MET A 15 -30.37 2.36 -9.09
CA MET A 15 -29.62 1.36 -9.85
C MET A 15 -29.78 -0.04 -9.24
N LEU A 16 -29.65 -0.16 -7.91
CA LEU A 16 -29.81 -1.43 -7.20
C LEU A 16 -31.23 -1.99 -7.32
N ARG A 17 -32.27 -1.16 -7.21
CA ARG A 17 -33.67 -1.58 -7.41
C ARG A 17 -33.90 -2.13 -8.81
N ARG A 18 -33.48 -1.42 -9.86
CA ARG A 18 -33.58 -1.90 -11.25
C ARG A 18 -32.82 -3.19 -11.47
N ALA A 19 -31.63 -3.33 -10.86
CA ALA A 19 -30.85 -4.56 -10.94
C ALA A 19 -31.56 -5.74 -10.26
N LEU A 20 -32.19 -5.50 -9.10
CA LEU A 20 -32.96 -6.51 -8.36
C LEU A 20 -34.23 -6.92 -9.12
N GLU A 21 -34.97 -5.97 -9.69
CA GLU A 21 -36.13 -6.27 -10.53
C GLU A 21 -35.74 -7.16 -11.71
N LYS A 22 -34.66 -6.80 -12.42
CA LYS A 22 -34.13 -7.60 -13.53
C LYS A 22 -33.63 -8.97 -13.08
N TRP A 23 -33.02 -9.08 -11.91
CA TRP A 23 -32.65 -10.37 -11.33
C TRP A 23 -33.90 -11.22 -11.05
N ASN A 24 -34.93 -10.63 -10.45
CA ASN A 24 -36.17 -11.30 -10.10
C ASN A 24 -36.96 -11.76 -11.33
N SER A 25 -36.83 -11.08 -12.48
CA SER A 25 -37.45 -11.52 -13.74
C SER A 25 -36.69 -12.64 -14.46
N MET A 26 -35.47 -12.99 -14.04
CA MET A 26 -34.69 -14.07 -14.66
C MET A 26 -35.16 -15.46 -14.21
N THR A 27 -35.12 -16.44 -15.10
CA THR A 27 -35.30 -17.85 -14.75
C THR A 27 -34.12 -18.37 -13.93
N LYS A 28 -34.27 -19.55 -13.31
CA LYS A 28 -33.18 -20.19 -12.56
C LYS A 28 -31.96 -20.45 -13.46
N GLU A 29 -32.19 -20.86 -14.69
CA GLU A 29 -31.17 -21.15 -15.70
C GLU A 29 -30.43 -19.89 -16.13
N GLN A 30 -31.10 -18.73 -16.14
CA GLN A 30 -30.48 -17.44 -16.44
C GLN A 30 -29.65 -16.89 -15.27
N ARG A 31 -30.02 -17.24 -14.03
CA ARG A 31 -29.30 -16.81 -12.81
C ARG A 31 -28.11 -17.69 -12.49
N LEU A 32 -28.20 -18.98 -12.82
CA LEU A 32 -27.17 -19.96 -12.48
C LEU A 32 -26.23 -20.18 -13.66
N ARG A 33 -24.95 -20.25 -13.35
CA ARG A 33 -23.97 -20.81 -14.28
C ARG A 33 -24.16 -22.32 -14.37
N THR A 34 -23.92 -22.88 -15.55
CA THR A 34 -23.93 -24.33 -15.77
C THR A 34 -22.64 -24.99 -15.25
N ASP A 35 -21.54 -24.24 -15.18
CA ASP A 35 -20.29 -24.65 -14.55
C ASP A 35 -20.23 -24.21 -13.08
N ASN A 36 -19.70 -25.07 -12.21
CA ASN A 36 -19.44 -24.73 -10.82
C ASN A 36 -18.07 -24.04 -10.72
N PRO A 37 -17.99 -22.76 -10.30
CA PRO A 37 -16.71 -22.05 -10.20
C PRO A 37 -15.68 -22.72 -9.28
N ARG A 38 -16.13 -23.59 -8.36
CA ARG A 38 -15.24 -24.38 -7.51
C ARG A 38 -14.38 -25.37 -8.30
N ASP A 39 -14.87 -25.87 -9.42
CA ASP A 39 -14.19 -26.91 -10.21
C ASP A 39 -12.89 -26.38 -10.84
N TRP A 40 -12.80 -25.06 -11.03
CA TRP A 40 -11.60 -24.38 -11.54
C TRP A 40 -11.04 -23.34 -10.56
N ALA A 41 -11.54 -23.29 -9.31
CA ALA A 41 -11.04 -22.36 -8.30
C ALA A 41 -9.55 -22.60 -8.00
N ASP A 42 -9.10 -23.85 -8.03
CA ASP A 42 -7.70 -24.21 -7.82
C ASP A 42 -6.78 -23.73 -8.96
N GLN A 43 -7.33 -23.45 -10.13
CA GLN A 43 -6.60 -22.91 -11.27
C GLN A 43 -6.42 -21.38 -11.19
N LEU A 44 -7.20 -20.69 -10.34
CA LEU A 44 -7.08 -19.25 -10.16
C LEU A 44 -5.78 -18.91 -9.43
N GLN A 45 -4.91 -18.19 -10.14
CA GLN A 45 -3.70 -17.62 -9.56
C GLN A 45 -4.06 -16.44 -8.66
N ARG A 46 -4.30 -16.76 -7.38
CA ARG A 46 -4.65 -15.80 -6.34
C ARG A 46 -3.40 -15.40 -5.54
N PRO A 47 -3.02 -14.11 -5.50
CA PRO A 47 -1.92 -13.62 -4.68
C PRO A 47 -1.99 -14.06 -3.21
N GLU A 48 -3.19 -14.23 -2.67
CA GLU A 48 -3.43 -14.65 -1.29
C GLU A 48 -2.91 -16.06 -0.98
N ARG A 49 -2.63 -16.89 -2.00
CA ARG A 49 -1.92 -18.17 -1.83
C ARG A 49 -0.46 -18.00 -1.44
N LEU A 50 0.12 -16.86 -1.78
CA LEU A 50 1.52 -16.49 -1.51
C LEU A 50 1.65 -15.62 -0.24
N TYR A 51 0.60 -15.56 0.58
CA TYR A 51 0.61 -14.87 1.87
C TYR A 51 1.78 -15.36 2.75
N PRO A 52 2.66 -14.47 3.25
CA PRO A 52 3.86 -14.86 3.99
C PRO A 52 3.51 -15.22 5.44
N LYS A 53 2.99 -16.44 5.65
CA LYS A 53 2.58 -16.94 6.97
C LYS A 53 3.69 -16.85 8.03
N ASP A 54 4.95 -16.94 7.62
CA ASP A 54 6.15 -16.92 8.45
C ASP A 54 7.01 -15.66 8.34
N GLY A 55 6.53 -14.68 7.57
CA GLY A 55 7.16 -13.38 7.40
C GLY A 55 6.46 -12.26 8.17
N LEU A 56 6.60 -11.05 7.64
CA LEU A 56 6.04 -9.83 8.20
C LEU A 56 4.96 -9.29 7.25
N VAL A 57 3.79 -8.99 7.81
CA VAL A 57 2.69 -8.35 7.10
C VAL A 57 2.38 -7.05 7.82
N LEU A 58 2.53 -5.94 7.10
CA LEU A 58 2.24 -4.61 7.62
C LEU A 58 0.96 -4.10 6.97
N ARG A 59 0.05 -3.54 7.77
CA ARG A 59 -0.95 -2.61 7.29
C ARG A 59 -0.25 -1.27 7.06
N VAL A 60 -0.50 -0.68 5.89
CA VAL A 60 0.00 0.62 5.48
C VAL A 60 -1.19 1.56 5.41
N VAL A 61 -1.18 2.63 6.19
CA VAL A 61 -2.16 3.72 6.10
C VAL A 61 -1.45 4.95 5.56
N VAL A 62 -2.04 5.65 4.59
CA VAL A 62 -1.49 6.87 4.00
C VAL A 62 -2.47 8.01 4.09
N ARG A 63 -1.98 9.21 4.40
CA ARG A 63 -2.77 10.44 4.48
C ARG A 63 -1.95 11.66 4.12
N ASP A 64 -2.63 12.72 3.69
CA ASP A 64 -2.05 14.06 3.72
C ASP A 64 -1.86 14.49 5.18
N LEU A 65 -0.80 15.25 5.44
CA LEU A 65 -0.56 15.88 6.73
C LEU A 65 -1.11 17.31 6.73
N PRO A 66 -1.41 17.89 7.90
CA PRO A 66 -1.89 19.26 7.99
C PRO A 66 -0.99 20.26 7.25
N ARG A 67 -1.59 21.17 6.49
CA ARG A 67 -0.94 22.29 5.79
C ARG A 67 -1.94 23.45 5.66
N GLU A 68 -1.45 24.64 5.32
CA GLU A 68 -2.27 25.87 5.25
C GLU A 68 -3.43 25.75 4.25
N GLU A 69 -3.18 25.19 3.07
CA GLU A 69 -4.18 25.05 2.02
C GLU A 69 -4.62 23.59 1.84
N THR A 70 -5.82 23.26 2.30
CA THR A 70 -6.46 21.96 2.04
C THR A 70 -7.77 22.14 1.28
N PRO A 71 -8.10 21.28 0.31
CA PRO A 71 -9.42 21.32 -0.32
C PRO A 71 -10.53 21.22 0.72
N GLU A 72 -11.58 22.04 0.57
CA GLU A 72 -12.76 22.04 1.47
C GLU A 72 -13.74 20.88 1.20
N ASP A 73 -13.40 19.98 0.28
CA ASP A 73 -14.21 18.79 -0.04
C ASP A 73 -13.60 17.51 0.58
N TRP A 74 -14.14 16.35 0.20
CA TRP A 74 -13.70 15.05 0.70
C TRP A 74 -12.18 14.79 0.58
N ARG A 75 -11.49 15.50 -0.33
CA ARG A 75 -10.05 15.37 -0.55
C ARG A 75 -9.22 15.92 0.61
N GLY A 76 -9.76 16.85 1.41
CA GLY A 76 -9.11 17.40 2.59
C GLY A 76 -8.97 16.39 3.73
N ASP A 77 -9.95 15.51 3.88
CA ASP A 77 -10.02 14.47 4.92
C ASP A 77 -9.66 13.06 4.40
N ALA A 78 -9.21 12.97 3.15
CA ALA A 78 -8.94 11.70 2.50
C ALA A 78 -7.78 10.96 3.16
N TRP A 79 -7.92 9.64 3.22
CA TRP A 79 -6.88 8.70 3.60
C TRP A 79 -7.10 7.40 2.84
N ASN A 80 -6.07 6.57 2.77
CA ASN A 80 -6.17 5.27 2.12
C ASN A 80 -5.35 4.23 2.88
N GLN A 81 -5.53 2.96 2.54
CA GLN A 81 -4.83 1.83 3.12
C GLN A 81 -4.41 0.79 2.09
N ASP A 82 -3.34 0.07 2.40
CA ASP A 82 -2.86 -1.11 1.68
C ASP A 82 -2.16 -2.06 2.66
N PHE A 83 -1.58 -3.15 2.16
CA PHE A 83 -0.77 -4.09 2.93
C PHE A 83 0.60 -4.27 2.27
N ALA A 84 1.66 -4.32 3.09
CA ALA A 84 3.01 -4.63 2.65
C ALA A 84 3.43 -6.00 3.18
N TRP A 85 3.74 -6.91 2.26
CA TRP A 85 4.22 -8.25 2.57
C TRP A 85 5.75 -8.34 2.50
N PHE A 86 6.33 -9.10 3.43
CA PHE A 86 7.74 -9.46 3.46
C PHE A 86 7.85 -10.96 3.75
N ARG A 87 8.69 -11.67 3.00
CA ARG A 87 9.03 -13.06 3.31
C ARG A 87 9.82 -13.14 4.61
N ARG A 88 9.94 -14.36 5.14
CA ARG A 88 10.65 -14.61 6.39
C ARG A 88 12.11 -14.13 6.35
N ASP A 89 12.85 -14.46 5.31
CA ASP A 89 14.23 -14.04 5.11
C ASP A 89 14.36 -12.50 5.03
N GLU A 90 13.46 -11.85 4.31
CA GLU A 90 13.41 -10.40 4.21
C GLU A 90 13.09 -9.75 5.56
N MET A 91 12.10 -10.25 6.29
CA MET A 91 11.79 -9.80 7.65
C MET A 91 12.99 -9.96 8.58
N LEU A 92 13.66 -11.11 8.54
CA LEU A 92 14.79 -11.41 9.42
C LEU A 92 16.00 -10.53 9.15
N SER A 93 16.16 -9.98 7.95
CA SER A 93 17.21 -8.99 7.69
C SER A 93 17.06 -7.70 8.49
N LEU A 94 15.85 -7.38 8.98
CA LEU A 94 15.58 -6.24 9.85
C LEU A 94 15.69 -6.59 11.35
N ALA A 95 16.10 -7.81 11.69
CA ALA A 95 16.37 -8.21 13.07
C ALA A 95 17.88 -8.40 13.25
N PRO A 96 18.57 -7.59 14.09
CA PRO A 96 19.99 -7.76 14.35
C PRO A 96 20.32 -9.17 14.85
N GLU A 97 21.41 -9.74 14.32
CA GLU A 97 21.86 -11.10 14.71
C GLU A 97 22.22 -11.17 16.19
N LYS A 98 22.81 -10.09 16.71
CA LYS A 98 23.15 -9.93 18.13
C LYS A 98 22.03 -9.20 18.86
N ALA A 99 21.57 -9.80 19.96
CA ALA A 99 20.64 -9.19 20.88
C ALA A 99 21.38 -8.31 21.92
N GLU A 100 22.12 -7.32 21.43
CA GLU A 100 22.91 -6.39 22.25
C GLU A 100 22.52 -4.96 21.89
N VAL A 101 22.31 -4.09 22.89
CA VAL A 101 21.99 -2.67 22.66
C VAL A 101 23.04 -2.01 21.77
N GLY A 102 22.59 -1.25 20.77
CA GLY A 102 23.44 -0.65 19.73
C GLY A 102 23.70 -1.56 18.53
N SER A 103 23.34 -2.84 18.57
CA SER A 103 23.41 -3.72 17.39
C SER A 103 22.45 -3.23 16.32
N THR A 104 22.92 -3.20 15.08
CA THR A 104 22.16 -2.69 13.95
C THR A 104 21.94 -3.75 12.89
N ALA A 105 20.87 -3.59 12.11
CA ALA A 105 20.60 -4.35 10.90
C ALA A 105 19.86 -3.49 9.89
N ALA A 106 19.79 -3.96 8.65
CA ALA A 106 19.14 -3.25 7.56
C ALA A 106 18.25 -4.20 6.78
N LEU A 107 17.06 -3.74 6.41
CA LEU A 107 16.22 -4.46 5.47
C LEU A 107 17.01 -4.69 4.18
N VAL A 108 17.08 -5.94 3.73
CA VAL A 108 17.82 -6.34 2.53
C VAL A 108 17.38 -5.51 1.31
N ALA A 109 18.35 -5.02 0.54
CA ALA A 109 18.12 -3.97 -0.46
C ALA A 109 16.98 -4.26 -1.46
N PRO A 110 16.84 -5.48 -2.02
CA PRO A 110 15.69 -5.81 -2.89
C PRO A 110 14.34 -5.63 -2.19
N ALA A 111 14.21 -6.00 -0.92
CA ALA A 111 12.98 -5.83 -0.15
C ALA A 111 12.72 -4.35 0.17
N ALA A 112 13.76 -3.59 0.52
CA ALA A 112 13.64 -2.15 0.77
C ALA A 112 13.21 -1.37 -0.49
N ARG A 113 13.81 -1.68 -1.65
CA ARG A 113 13.45 -1.07 -2.93
C ARG A 113 12.05 -1.43 -3.37
N ARG A 114 11.67 -2.72 -3.25
CA ARG A 114 10.30 -3.17 -3.54
C ARG A 114 9.30 -2.46 -2.62
N PHE A 115 9.59 -2.36 -1.33
CA PHE A 115 8.74 -1.66 -0.38
C PHE A 115 8.55 -0.20 -0.79
N ALA A 116 9.64 0.52 -1.08
CA ALA A 116 9.60 1.90 -1.51
C ALA A 116 8.71 2.11 -2.75
N ARG A 117 8.93 1.35 -3.82
CA ARG A 117 8.19 1.55 -5.08
C ARG A 117 6.74 1.07 -5.07
N ALA A 118 6.40 0.10 -4.21
CA ALA A 118 5.08 -0.51 -4.17
C ALA A 118 4.15 0.08 -3.10
N HIS A 119 4.71 0.68 -2.04
CA HIS A 119 3.94 1.09 -0.85
C HIS A 119 4.09 2.55 -0.44
N LEU A 120 5.18 3.23 -0.84
CA LEU A 120 5.34 4.67 -0.59
C LEU A 120 4.77 5.46 -1.76
N ILE A 121 3.50 5.23 -2.09
CA ILE A 121 2.83 5.83 -3.24
C ILE A 121 1.78 6.81 -2.74
N ASP A 122 1.63 7.95 -3.41
CA ASP A 122 0.50 8.85 -3.17
C ASP A 122 -0.81 8.24 -3.70
N THR A 123 -1.48 7.49 -2.83
CA THR A 123 -2.82 6.91 -3.01
C THR A 123 -3.86 7.54 -2.07
N VAL A 124 -3.53 8.64 -1.38
CA VAL A 124 -4.38 9.29 -0.36
C VAL A 124 -5.82 9.50 -0.85
N ARG A 125 -5.96 10.04 -2.06
CA ARG A 125 -7.26 10.40 -2.65
C ARG A 125 -7.73 9.42 -3.73
N GLY A 126 -6.97 8.36 -4.02
CA GLY A 126 -7.30 7.49 -5.14
C GLY A 126 -6.20 6.51 -5.51
N GLN A 127 -6.10 6.20 -6.80
CA GLN A 127 -5.19 5.17 -7.29
C GLN A 127 -4.00 5.80 -8.01
N SER A 128 -2.82 5.24 -7.74
CA SER A 128 -1.58 5.56 -8.43
C SER A 128 -0.84 4.25 -8.73
N PRO A 129 -0.27 4.07 -9.93
CA PRO A 129 0.56 2.91 -10.24
C PRO A 129 1.83 2.92 -9.38
N PRO A 130 2.46 1.75 -9.17
CA PRO A 130 3.74 1.67 -8.49
C PRO A 130 4.80 2.39 -9.31
N TYR A 131 5.86 2.84 -8.65
CA TYR A 131 7.00 3.44 -9.34
C TYR A 131 7.78 2.37 -10.12
N ALA A 132 8.45 2.75 -11.21
CA ALA A 132 9.43 1.89 -11.88
C ALA A 132 10.63 1.55 -10.96
N GLU A 133 11.33 0.45 -11.23
CA GLU A 133 12.46 0.02 -10.39
C GLU A 133 13.58 1.06 -10.36
N ASN A 134 13.85 1.69 -11.50
CA ASN A 134 14.88 2.73 -11.65
C ASN A 134 14.47 4.10 -11.07
N ALA A 135 13.21 4.30 -10.71
CA ALA A 135 12.75 5.53 -10.07
C ALA A 135 13.16 5.61 -8.58
N VAL A 136 13.46 4.46 -7.95
CA VAL A 136 13.93 4.41 -6.56
C VAL A 136 15.40 4.80 -6.52
N GLN A 137 15.68 6.04 -6.12
CA GLN A 137 17.05 6.54 -6.01
C GLN A 137 17.64 6.21 -4.64
N ARG A 138 16.80 6.16 -3.60
CA ARG A 138 17.20 5.78 -2.24
C ARG A 138 16.08 5.00 -1.55
N ALA A 139 16.43 3.92 -0.87
CA ALA A 139 15.51 3.15 -0.04
C ALA A 139 16.32 2.38 1.01
N VAL A 140 16.25 2.86 2.26
CA VAL A 140 16.98 2.29 3.38
C VAL A 140 16.04 2.24 4.58
N LEU A 141 15.97 1.07 5.22
CA LEU A 141 15.27 0.86 6.49
C LEU A 141 16.21 0.12 7.43
N LEU A 142 16.47 0.72 8.59
CA LEU A 142 17.44 0.28 9.57
C LEU A 142 16.72 -0.03 10.87
N SER A 143 17.23 -1.02 11.58
CA SER A 143 16.84 -1.34 12.95
C SER A 143 18.05 -1.21 13.87
N GLU A 144 17.86 -0.63 15.03
CA GLU A 144 18.85 -0.56 16.11
C GLU A 144 18.24 -1.17 17.38
N VAL A 145 18.95 -2.09 18.04
CA VAL A 145 18.55 -2.60 19.35
C VAL A 145 18.67 -1.49 20.37
N VAL A 146 17.54 -1.08 20.96
CA VAL A 146 17.48 -0.05 22.01
C VAL A 146 17.07 -0.62 23.37
N GLY A 147 16.74 -1.91 23.43
CA GLY A 147 16.43 -2.62 24.66
C GLY A 147 16.41 -4.12 24.45
N VAL A 148 16.81 -4.87 25.48
CA VAL A 148 16.86 -6.33 25.45
C VAL A 148 16.23 -6.86 26.72
N SER A 149 15.41 -7.89 26.57
CA SER A 149 14.87 -8.73 27.63
C SER A 149 15.11 -10.19 27.26
N ASP A 150 14.79 -11.11 28.17
CA ASP A 150 14.97 -12.55 27.93
C ASP A 150 14.22 -13.01 26.67
N GLU A 151 12.99 -12.52 26.46
CA GLU A 151 12.11 -12.96 25.38
C GLU A 151 12.09 -12.03 24.16
N ARG A 152 12.31 -10.73 24.36
CA ARG A 152 12.12 -9.70 23.32
C ARG A 152 13.31 -8.76 23.19
N ILE A 153 13.54 -8.32 21.96
CA ILE A 153 14.38 -7.15 21.67
C ILE A 153 13.47 -5.99 21.23
N ARG A 154 13.73 -4.81 21.77
CA ARG A 154 13.10 -3.56 21.34
C ARG A 154 14.00 -2.91 20.31
N LEU A 155 13.43 -2.64 19.15
CA LEU A 155 14.11 -2.07 18.00
C LEU A 155 13.61 -0.64 17.77
N LYS A 156 14.53 0.30 17.57
CA LYS A 156 14.24 1.59 16.94
C LYS A 156 14.39 1.40 15.44
N ILE A 157 13.37 1.77 14.69
CA ILE A 157 13.38 1.72 13.22
C ILE A 157 13.59 3.12 12.68
N THR A 158 14.58 3.30 11.82
CA THR A 158 14.89 4.55 11.12
C THR A 158 15.16 4.28 9.65
N GLY A 159 15.23 5.32 8.83
CA GLY A 159 15.56 5.17 7.43
C GLY A 159 15.09 6.33 6.59
N GLU A 160 15.19 6.15 5.29
CA GLU A 160 14.75 7.14 4.31
C GLU A 160 14.48 6.50 2.96
N ALA A 161 13.59 7.12 2.19
CA ALA A 161 13.35 6.75 0.81
C ALA A 161 13.14 7.99 -0.04
N PHE A 162 13.77 8.01 -1.21
CA PHE A 162 13.58 9.02 -2.24
C PHE A 162 13.27 8.32 -3.56
N ILE A 163 12.10 8.63 -4.10
CA ILE A 163 11.60 8.06 -5.35
C ILE A 163 11.15 9.23 -6.24
N GLU A 164 11.69 9.31 -7.45
CA GLU A 164 11.24 10.26 -8.47
C GLU A 164 11.10 9.53 -9.79
N GLU A 165 9.95 9.71 -10.43
CA GLU A 165 9.66 9.16 -11.74
C GLU A 165 9.16 10.26 -12.65
N GLU A 166 9.65 10.24 -13.89
CA GLU A 166 9.08 11.02 -14.97
C GLU A 166 8.27 10.10 -15.87
N GLY A 167 7.04 10.50 -16.17
CA GLY A 167 6.13 9.73 -16.99
C GLY A 167 5.12 10.61 -17.69
N THR A 168 4.29 9.99 -18.52
CA THR A 168 3.24 10.67 -19.28
C THR A 168 1.90 10.34 -18.64
N TRP A 169 1.23 11.35 -18.06
CA TRP A 169 0.05 11.15 -17.22
C TRP A 169 -1.10 12.05 -17.65
N ALA A 170 -2.31 11.48 -17.68
CA ALA A 170 -3.57 12.19 -17.92
C ALA A 170 -4.17 12.71 -16.61
N ILE A 171 -3.54 13.72 -16.01
CA ILE A 171 -3.83 14.16 -14.64
C ILE A 171 -5.19 14.85 -14.50
N ARG A 172 -5.80 15.31 -15.60
CA ARG A 172 -7.17 15.86 -15.65
C ARG A 172 -8.20 14.81 -16.07
N GLY A 173 -7.86 13.53 -15.98
CA GLY A 173 -8.77 12.43 -16.27
C GLY A 173 -9.21 12.43 -17.73
N PHE A 174 -10.52 12.46 -17.98
CA PHE A 174 -11.07 12.42 -19.34
C PHE A 174 -10.65 13.60 -20.20
N ASP A 175 -10.36 14.76 -19.60
CA ASP A 175 -10.04 16.00 -20.32
C ASP A 175 -8.68 15.94 -21.06
N ASP A 176 -7.74 15.14 -20.55
CA ASP A 176 -6.41 14.99 -21.14
C ASP A 176 -6.00 13.53 -21.41
N MET A 177 -6.94 12.57 -21.30
CA MET A 177 -6.66 11.15 -21.53
C MET A 177 -6.09 10.85 -22.92
N ASN A 178 -6.49 11.61 -23.94
CA ASN A 178 -6.00 11.48 -25.31
C ASN A 178 -4.78 12.36 -25.63
N ASN A 179 -4.39 13.26 -24.70
CA ASN A 179 -3.21 14.11 -24.86
C ASN A 179 -2.47 14.29 -23.52
N PRO A 180 -2.03 13.19 -22.89
CA PRO A 180 -1.38 13.22 -21.59
C PRO A 180 -0.05 13.96 -21.67
N GLN A 181 0.35 14.58 -20.56
CA GLN A 181 1.55 15.41 -20.52
C GLN A 181 2.68 14.71 -19.78
N ARG A 182 3.92 14.95 -20.22
CA ARG A 182 5.11 14.51 -19.50
C ARG A 182 5.23 15.31 -18.20
N ARG A 183 5.29 14.61 -17.07
CA ARG A 183 5.37 15.20 -15.73
C ARG A 183 6.21 14.33 -14.82
N LYS A 184 6.75 14.96 -13.78
CA LYS A 184 7.40 14.26 -12.67
C LYS A 184 6.41 14.01 -11.54
N ARG A 185 6.59 12.89 -10.85
CA ARG A 185 5.96 12.55 -9.58
C ARG A 185 6.99 11.94 -8.64
N GLY A 186 6.76 12.03 -7.35
CA GLY A 186 7.69 11.43 -6.40
C GLY A 186 7.29 11.62 -4.95
N VAL A 187 8.12 11.02 -4.11
CA VAL A 187 8.03 11.10 -2.66
C VAL A 187 9.43 11.07 -2.05
N ASP A 188 9.62 11.88 -1.01
CA ASP A 188 10.82 11.90 -0.17
C ASP A 188 10.39 11.79 1.28
N VAL A 189 10.73 10.70 1.96
CA VAL A 189 10.27 10.39 3.32
C VAL A 189 11.40 9.91 4.21
N LYS A 190 11.26 10.18 5.51
CA LYS A 190 12.10 9.62 6.57
C LYS A 190 11.26 8.74 7.49
N PHE A 191 11.85 7.63 7.92
CA PHE A 191 11.21 6.67 8.81
C PHE A 191 11.62 6.91 10.26
N LEU A 192 10.66 6.80 11.16
CA LEU A 192 10.90 6.73 12.59
C LEU A 192 9.84 5.86 13.26
N GLY A 193 10.27 4.99 14.15
CA GLY A 193 9.36 4.27 15.01
C GLY A 193 10.04 3.20 15.82
N TYR A 194 9.23 2.29 16.34
CA TYR A 194 9.68 1.21 17.18
C TYR A 194 8.98 -0.09 16.83
N ALA A 195 9.67 -1.19 17.10
CA ALA A 195 9.16 -2.53 16.93
C ALA A 195 9.66 -3.42 18.07
N GLU A 196 8.94 -4.48 18.37
CA GLU A 196 9.39 -5.51 19.30
C GLU A 196 9.50 -6.83 18.55
N PHE A 197 10.67 -7.45 18.65
CA PHE A 197 10.95 -8.71 18.00
C PHE A 197 11.08 -9.82 19.04
N ASP A 198 10.29 -10.87 18.86
CA ASP A 198 10.22 -12.05 19.69
C ASP A 198 11.33 -13.02 19.31
N ARG A 199 12.21 -13.32 20.26
CA ARG A 199 13.41 -14.14 20.01
C ARG A 199 13.08 -15.61 19.81
N SER A 200 12.00 -16.09 20.44
CA SER A 200 11.60 -17.51 20.41
C SER A 200 10.93 -17.87 19.08
N THR A 201 9.97 -17.05 18.67
CA THR A 201 9.21 -17.26 17.41
C THR A 201 9.93 -16.68 16.20
N ARG A 202 10.93 -15.82 16.42
CA ARG A 202 11.64 -15.04 15.41
C ARG A 202 10.68 -14.25 14.53
N ARG A 203 9.82 -13.45 15.18
CA ARG A 203 8.78 -12.62 14.55
C ARG A 203 8.63 -11.30 15.27
N PHE A 204 8.12 -10.29 14.57
CA PHE A 204 7.69 -9.06 15.20
C PHE A 204 6.38 -9.29 15.98
N ALA A 205 6.38 -8.90 17.24
CA ALA A 205 5.20 -8.89 18.11
C ALA A 205 4.50 -7.51 18.12
N SER A 206 5.26 -6.45 17.86
CA SER A 206 4.73 -5.13 17.56
C SER A 206 5.58 -4.45 16.49
N PHE A 207 4.94 -3.59 15.70
CA PHE A 207 5.59 -2.77 14.69
C PHE A 207 4.78 -1.48 14.58
N ALA A 208 5.40 -0.34 14.86
CA ALA A 208 4.75 0.97 14.81
C ALA A 208 5.76 1.98 14.28
N VAL A 209 5.72 2.21 12.97
CA VAL A 209 6.66 3.07 12.25
C VAL A 209 5.89 4.07 11.41
N VAL A 210 6.28 5.33 11.47
CA VAL A 210 5.80 6.37 10.56
C VAL A 210 6.86 6.68 9.52
N ALA A 211 6.43 6.92 8.29
CA ALA A 211 7.24 7.55 7.25
C ALA A 211 6.62 8.91 6.96
N LEU A 212 7.35 9.99 7.24
CA LEU A 212 6.86 11.36 7.06
C LEU A 212 7.75 12.08 6.05
N GLY A 213 7.14 12.92 5.22
CA GLY A 213 7.89 13.63 4.21
C GLY A 213 7.01 14.37 3.22
N THR A 214 7.48 14.47 1.99
CA THR A 214 6.88 15.30 0.94
C THR A 214 6.57 14.47 -0.29
N ARG A 215 5.37 14.64 -0.86
CA ARG A 215 4.97 14.11 -2.17
C ARG A 215 4.86 15.23 -3.19
N TRP A 216 4.98 14.92 -4.48
CA TRP A 216 4.69 15.84 -5.58
C TRP A 216 4.20 15.11 -6.83
N GLY A 217 3.60 15.88 -7.74
CA GLY A 217 3.04 15.38 -8.98
C GLY A 217 1.68 14.72 -8.83
N ALA A 218 1.19 14.15 -9.93
CA ALA A 218 -0.12 13.54 -10.02
C ALA A 218 -0.09 12.38 -11.02
N THR A 219 -1.09 11.51 -10.90
CA THR A 219 -1.40 10.47 -11.88
C THR A 219 -2.86 10.58 -12.30
N GLN A 220 -3.30 9.71 -13.21
CA GLN A 220 -4.64 9.81 -13.79
C GLN A 220 -5.77 9.71 -12.77
N TYR A 221 -5.59 8.92 -11.69
CA TYR A 221 -6.68 8.53 -10.79
C TYR A 221 -6.43 8.89 -9.33
N ASN A 222 -5.48 9.78 -9.03
CA ASN A 222 -5.17 10.17 -7.65
C ASN A 222 -5.74 11.54 -7.24
N ALA A 223 -6.57 12.18 -8.09
CA ALA A 223 -7.27 13.44 -7.78
C ALA A 223 -6.33 14.57 -7.28
N ARG A 224 -5.17 14.72 -7.95
CA ARG A 224 -4.14 15.75 -7.68
C ARG A 224 -4.00 16.79 -8.81
N ALA A 225 -4.94 16.87 -9.74
CA ALA A 225 -4.85 17.76 -10.91
C ALA A 225 -4.57 19.22 -10.54
N ASP A 226 -5.07 19.66 -9.39
CA ASP A 226 -4.97 21.00 -8.80
C ASP A 226 -3.97 21.09 -7.63
N ASP A 227 -3.18 20.04 -7.40
CA ASP A 227 -2.34 19.90 -6.19
C ASP A 227 -1.00 19.22 -6.54
N LEU A 228 -0.33 19.75 -7.56
CA LEU A 228 0.88 19.15 -8.16
C LEU A 228 2.17 19.43 -7.39
N GLY A 229 2.17 20.51 -6.61
CA GLY A 229 3.35 20.97 -5.89
C GLY A 229 3.79 19.99 -4.78
N PRO A 230 4.99 20.21 -4.23
CA PRO A 230 5.42 19.53 -3.02
C PRO A 230 4.42 19.76 -1.87
N ALA A 231 4.02 18.69 -1.19
CA ALA A 231 3.14 18.77 -0.02
C ALA A 231 3.41 17.67 0.99
N PRO A 232 3.09 17.89 2.28
CA PRO A 232 3.42 16.94 3.31
C PRO A 232 2.50 15.71 3.28
N ILE A 233 3.10 14.52 3.37
CA ILE A 233 2.42 13.21 3.36
C ILE A 233 2.96 12.35 4.50
N GLY A 234 2.10 11.48 5.03
CA GLY A 234 2.46 10.53 6.07
C GLY A 234 1.98 9.12 5.76
N PHE A 235 2.82 8.15 6.08
CA PHE A 235 2.52 6.72 6.06
C PHE A 235 2.65 6.16 7.48
N LEU A 236 1.68 5.35 7.91
CA LEU A 236 1.73 4.59 9.15
C LEU A 236 1.81 3.11 8.83
N LEU A 237 2.81 2.45 9.40
CA LEU A 237 3.09 1.03 9.26
C LEU A 237 2.82 0.35 10.60
N THR A 238 1.83 -0.54 10.62
CA THR A 238 1.52 -1.37 11.79
C THR A 238 1.46 -2.84 11.41
N LEU A 239 1.63 -3.76 12.36
CA LEU A 239 1.29 -5.17 12.11
C LEU A 239 -0.16 -5.27 11.61
N ALA A 240 -0.38 -6.10 10.59
CA ALA A 240 -1.71 -6.46 10.13
C ALA A 240 -2.34 -7.51 11.06
N ASP A 241 -3.67 -7.60 11.07
CA ASP A 241 -4.35 -8.73 11.70
C ASP A 241 -4.03 -10.01 10.91
N PRO A 242 -3.72 -11.15 11.56
CA PRO A 242 -3.52 -12.43 10.86
C PRO A 242 -4.71 -12.88 9.97
N ALA A 243 -5.91 -12.36 10.20
CA ALA A 243 -7.09 -12.54 9.37
C ALA A 243 -7.05 -11.68 8.08
N ASP A 244 -6.31 -10.56 8.09
CA ASP A 244 -6.14 -9.66 6.95
C ASP A 244 -5.15 -10.23 5.93
N ARG A 245 -5.63 -11.19 5.13
CA ARG A 245 -4.85 -11.82 4.04
C ARG A 245 -5.00 -11.10 2.71
N VAL A 246 -5.34 -9.82 2.75
CA VAL A 246 -5.51 -8.99 1.55
C VAL A 246 -4.14 -8.77 0.91
N ALA A 247 -4.05 -9.05 -0.38
CA ALA A 247 -2.82 -8.86 -1.13
C ALA A 247 -2.52 -7.37 -1.34
N PRO A 248 -1.24 -6.98 -1.36
CA PRO A 248 -0.80 -5.65 -1.80
C PRO A 248 -1.50 -5.22 -3.08
N ALA A 249 -1.99 -3.98 -3.15
CA ALA A 249 -2.66 -3.45 -4.34
C ALA A 249 -1.79 -3.60 -5.60
N ASN A 250 -0.48 -3.41 -5.45
CA ASN A 250 0.54 -3.56 -6.51
C ASN A 250 1.27 -4.90 -6.46
N TRP A 251 0.57 -5.99 -6.12
CA TRP A 251 1.15 -7.32 -5.92
C TRP A 251 2.08 -7.79 -7.05
N TRP A 252 1.77 -7.49 -8.32
CA TRP A 252 2.58 -7.93 -9.46
C TRP A 252 4.04 -7.44 -9.40
N VAL A 253 4.33 -6.36 -8.66
CA VAL A 253 5.69 -5.85 -8.44
C VAL A 253 6.54 -6.80 -7.58
N TYR A 254 5.91 -7.68 -6.82
CA TYR A 254 6.61 -8.63 -5.96
C TYR A 254 7.35 -9.70 -6.74
N GLY A 255 6.86 -10.07 -7.92
CA GLY A 255 7.44 -11.16 -8.71
C GLY A 255 7.39 -12.54 -8.02
N TRP A 256 6.63 -12.67 -6.92
CA TRP A 256 6.45 -13.95 -6.23
C TRP A 256 5.58 -14.87 -7.08
N ARG A 257 5.96 -16.13 -7.13
CA ARG A 257 5.29 -17.21 -7.86
C ARG A 257 5.23 -18.44 -6.96
#